data_AF-X1RI99-F1
#
_entry.id   AF-X1RI99-F1
#
_cell.length_a   1.000
_cell.length_b   1.000
_cell.length_c   1.000
_cell.angle_alpha   90.00
_cell.angle_beta   90.00
_cell.angle_gamma   90.00
#
_symmetry.space_group_name_H-M   'P 1'
#
loop_
_entity.id
_entity.type
_entity.pdbx_description
1 polymer ?
#
loop_
_entity_poly.entity_id
_entity_poly.type
_entity_poly.pdbx_seq_one_letter_code
_entity_poly.pdbx_strand_id
1 'polypeptide(L)'
;MAQGRMLKKVICTSKKLANLRTDSARLLYTWLLPHLDIEGRFSGDISVIKGHIFPRLKHMTIKKIERDLRDLVKSGLIIVYKAKGDIFLELIDFHKHQYLNPKREAESDIPSPPPLQKIKRRCLTKKEYEYAWEKWRENGMICPICKKKGEFVANKGIVIDEYIPFQIDHKIPISKGGTYDLSNLRVVCQKCNAQKGNMLTLELIQSTP
;
A
#
# COMPACT_ATOMS: atom_id res chain seq x y z
N MET A 1 -22.21 0.09 19.57
CA MET A 1 -21.41 -0.60 18.53
C MET A 1 -22.30 -1.63 17.86
N ALA A 2 -22.20 -1.85 16.55
CA ALA A 2 -23.00 -2.84 15.84
C ALA A 2 -22.73 -4.25 16.40
N GLN A 3 -23.75 -5.11 16.53
CA GLN A 3 -23.58 -6.50 16.99
C GLN A 3 -22.81 -7.36 15.97
N GLY A 4 -22.79 -6.96 14.70
CA GLY A 4 -22.08 -7.65 13.65
C GLY A 4 -22.17 -6.89 12.33
N ARG A 5 -21.36 -7.31 11.36
CA ARG A 5 -21.32 -6.73 10.01
C ARG A 5 -21.25 -7.85 8.96
N MET A 6 -21.83 -7.60 7.78
CA MET A 6 -22.01 -8.62 6.74
C MET A 6 -20.72 -8.84 5.95
N LEU A 7 -20.30 -10.09 5.78
CA LEU A 7 -19.18 -10.46 4.92
C LEU A 7 -19.67 -10.83 3.51
N LYS A 8 -19.40 -9.99 2.51
CA LYS A 8 -19.83 -10.22 1.13
C LYS A 8 -18.95 -11.26 0.42
N LYS A 9 -19.56 -12.07 -0.48
CA LYS A 9 -18.88 -13.08 -1.31
C LYS A 9 -17.73 -12.56 -2.18
N VAL A 10 -17.71 -11.26 -2.48
CA VAL A 10 -16.63 -10.60 -3.25
C VAL A 10 -15.26 -10.75 -2.59
N ILE A 11 -15.24 -11.07 -1.29
CA ILE A 11 -14.01 -11.34 -0.57
C ILE A 11 -13.21 -12.49 -1.18
N CYS A 12 -13.90 -13.53 -1.69
CA CYS A 12 -13.28 -14.71 -2.27
C CYS A 12 -12.56 -14.43 -3.59
N THR A 13 -12.99 -13.39 -4.32
CA THR A 13 -12.38 -13.00 -5.60
C THR A 13 -11.46 -11.78 -5.48
N SER A 14 -11.21 -11.30 -4.26
CA SER A 14 -10.37 -10.13 -4.01
C SER A 14 -8.90 -10.43 -4.21
N LYS A 15 -8.29 -9.83 -5.25
CA LYS A 15 -6.84 -9.91 -5.50
C LYS A 15 -6.01 -9.37 -4.33
N LYS A 16 -6.49 -8.31 -3.65
CA LYS A 16 -5.79 -7.72 -2.49
C LYS A 16 -5.66 -8.72 -1.34
N LEU A 17 -6.73 -9.46 -1.04
CA LEU A 17 -6.71 -10.49 0.01
C LEU A 17 -5.99 -11.76 -0.42
N ALA A 18 -6.10 -12.14 -1.69
CA ALA A 18 -5.33 -13.26 -2.25
C ALA A 18 -3.82 -13.02 -2.12
N ASN A 19 -3.37 -11.77 -2.28
CA ASN A 19 -1.95 -11.40 -2.20
C ASN A 19 -1.38 -11.24 -0.78
N LEU A 20 -2.20 -11.39 0.27
CA LEU A 20 -1.69 -11.36 1.65
C LEU A 20 -0.74 -12.53 1.92
N ARG A 21 0.27 -12.28 2.74
CA ARG A 21 1.34 -13.24 3.03
C ARG A 21 0.88 -14.42 3.85
N THR A 22 -0.13 -14.24 4.69
CA THR A 22 -0.56 -15.27 5.65
C THR A 22 -2.06 -15.33 5.80
N ASP A 23 -2.57 -16.53 6.10
CA ASP A 23 -3.99 -16.71 6.42
C ASP A 23 -4.40 -16.02 7.72
N SER A 24 -3.45 -15.82 8.66
CA SER A 24 -3.71 -15.03 9.85
C SER A 24 -4.00 -13.56 9.54
N ALA A 25 -3.39 -13.00 8.49
CA ALA A 25 -3.73 -11.65 8.01
C ALA A 25 -5.14 -11.63 7.37
N ARG A 26 -5.53 -12.68 6.65
CA ARG A 26 -6.90 -12.83 6.10
C ARG A 26 -7.93 -12.94 7.23
N LEU A 27 -7.63 -13.72 8.27
CA LEU A 27 -8.45 -13.84 9.47
C LEU A 27 -8.56 -12.51 10.22
N LEU A 28 -7.45 -11.79 10.40
CA LEU A 28 -7.45 -10.47 11.02
C LEU A 28 -8.37 -9.52 10.26
N TYR A 29 -8.29 -9.48 8.92
CA TYR A 29 -9.16 -8.63 8.11
C TYR A 29 -10.65 -8.98 8.26
N THR A 30 -11.00 -10.27 8.19
CA THR A 30 -12.40 -10.69 8.28
C THR A 30 -12.98 -10.52 9.68
N TRP A 31 -12.20 -10.82 10.72
CA TRP A 31 -12.63 -10.73 12.12
C TRP A 31 -12.58 -9.30 12.66
N LEU A 32 -11.88 -8.38 12.01
CA LEU A 32 -11.95 -6.95 12.32
C LEU A 32 -13.31 -6.35 11.99
N LEU A 33 -13.98 -6.86 10.94
CA LEU A 33 -15.19 -6.27 10.38
C LEU A 33 -16.31 -6.01 11.41
N PRO A 34 -16.65 -6.95 12.33
CA PRO A 34 -17.70 -6.72 13.34
C PRO A 34 -17.38 -5.60 14.34
N HIS A 35 -16.09 -5.26 14.52
CA HIS A 35 -15.64 -4.28 15.51
C HIS A 35 -15.56 -2.86 14.98
N LEU A 36 -15.74 -2.66 13.67
CA LEU A 36 -15.66 -1.34 13.05
C LEU A 36 -16.87 -0.47 13.42
N ASP A 37 -16.64 0.82 13.63
CA ASP A 37 -17.71 1.83 13.78
C ASP A 37 -18.42 2.15 12.45
N ILE A 38 -19.33 3.13 12.47
CA ILE A 38 -20.09 3.55 11.29
C ILE A 38 -19.21 4.07 10.15
N GLU A 39 -17.99 4.56 10.45
CA GLU A 39 -17.04 5.04 9.46
C GLU A 39 -16.03 3.96 9.03
N GLY A 40 -16.16 2.74 9.55
CA GLY A 40 -15.21 1.67 9.24
C GLY A 40 -13.92 1.75 10.04
N ARG A 41 -13.95 2.40 11.20
CA ARG A 41 -12.77 2.68 12.04
C ARG A 41 -12.75 1.83 13.29
N PHE A 42 -11.55 1.62 13.82
CA PHE A 42 -11.31 0.93 15.08
C PHE A 42 -9.99 1.38 15.70
N SER A 43 -9.72 0.98 16.95
CA SER A 43 -8.42 1.20 17.57
C SER A 43 -7.33 0.48 16.78
N GLY A 44 -6.23 1.20 16.52
CA GLY A 44 -5.02 0.66 15.91
C GLY A 44 -4.00 0.16 16.93
N ASP A 45 -4.29 0.26 18.22
CA ASP A 45 -3.46 -0.32 19.28
C ASP A 45 -3.48 -1.85 19.20
N ILE A 46 -2.28 -2.44 19.17
CA ILE A 46 -2.12 -3.88 18.94
C ILE A 46 -2.66 -4.70 20.13
N SER A 47 -2.57 -4.18 21.36
CA SER A 47 -3.09 -4.84 22.55
C SER A 47 -4.61 -4.83 22.55
N VAL A 48 -5.22 -3.72 22.15
CA VAL A 48 -6.68 -3.60 21.97
C VAL A 48 -7.17 -4.56 20.89
N ILE A 49 -6.51 -4.59 19.73
CA ILE A 49 -6.79 -5.53 18.64
C ILE A 49 -6.67 -6.97 19.11
N LYS A 50 -5.60 -7.30 19.85
CA LYS A 50 -5.39 -8.63 20.42
C LYS A 50 -6.54 -9.03 21.36
N GLY A 51 -6.95 -8.12 22.25
CA GLY A 51 -7.99 -8.36 23.23
C GLY A 51 -9.40 -8.51 22.62
N HIS A 52 -9.70 -7.76 21.57
CA HIS A 52 -11.04 -7.79 20.95
C HIS A 52 -11.17 -8.85 19.86
N ILE A 53 -10.18 -8.94 18.96
CA ILE A 53 -10.27 -9.81 17.78
C ILE A 53 -9.76 -11.21 18.08
N PHE A 54 -8.69 -11.34 18.86
CA PHE A 54 -8.05 -12.62 19.14
C PHE A 54 -7.93 -12.96 20.64
N PRO A 55 -8.95 -12.74 21.49
CA PRO A 55 -8.82 -12.91 22.94
C PRO A 55 -8.36 -14.31 23.34
N ARG A 56 -8.87 -15.33 22.65
CA ARG A 56 -8.66 -16.75 23.00
C ARG A 56 -7.56 -17.44 22.17
N LEU A 57 -7.11 -16.84 21.07
CA LEU A 57 -6.10 -17.45 20.21
C LEU A 57 -4.69 -17.15 20.71
N LYS A 58 -4.14 -18.00 21.58
CA LYS A 58 -2.79 -17.80 22.19
C LYS A 58 -1.66 -17.67 21.16
N HIS A 59 -1.77 -18.37 20.02
CA HIS A 59 -0.77 -18.31 18.94
C HIS A 59 -0.76 -16.98 18.17
N MET A 60 -1.82 -16.17 18.29
CA MET A 60 -1.85 -14.81 17.76
C MET A 60 -1.16 -13.87 18.74
N THR A 61 0.16 -13.76 18.61
CA THR A 61 1.01 -12.89 19.44
C THR A 61 0.97 -11.44 18.92
N ILE A 62 1.34 -10.48 19.78
CA ILE A 62 1.47 -9.05 19.43
C ILE A 62 2.33 -8.87 18.17
N LYS A 63 3.50 -9.53 18.12
CA LYS A 63 4.41 -9.49 16.96
C LYS A 63 3.77 -10.01 15.67
N LYS A 64 2.95 -11.06 15.77
CA LYS A 64 2.25 -11.65 14.61
C LYS A 64 1.15 -10.70 14.10
N ILE A 65 0.36 -10.14 15.01
CA ILE A 65 -0.67 -9.15 14.68
C ILE A 65 -0.04 -7.91 14.05
N GLU A 66 1.06 -7.40 14.61
CA GLU A 66 1.78 -6.26 14.06
C GLU A 66 2.26 -6.51 12.63
N ARG A 67 2.85 -7.69 12.37
CA ARG A 67 3.27 -8.09 11.02
C ARG A 67 2.09 -8.17 10.06
N ASP A 68 0.99 -8.75 10.50
CA ASP A 68 -0.21 -8.95 9.67
C ASP A 68 -0.90 -7.60 9.38
N LEU A 69 -0.94 -6.67 10.35
CA LEU A 69 -1.39 -5.27 10.14
C LEU A 69 -0.54 -4.56 9.08
N ARG A 70 0.79 -4.67 9.16
CA ARG A 70 1.68 -4.07 8.15
C ARG A 70 1.40 -4.62 6.74
N ASP A 71 1.04 -5.89 6.64
CA ASP A 71 0.70 -6.53 5.36
C ASP A 71 -0.64 -6.02 4.80
N LEU A 72 -1.63 -5.81 5.67
CA LEU A 72 -2.91 -5.19 5.31
C LEU A 72 -2.75 -3.74 4.84
N VAL A 73 -1.91 -2.96 5.52
CA VAL A 73 -1.56 -1.59 5.12
C VAL A 73 -0.86 -1.60 3.76
N LYS A 74 0.15 -2.46 3.57
CA LYS A 74 0.89 -2.59 2.30
C LYS A 74 -0.04 -2.97 1.13
N SER A 75 -1.03 -3.81 1.39
CA SER A 75 -2.02 -4.26 0.39
C SER A 75 -3.09 -3.20 0.09
N GLY A 76 -3.12 -2.09 0.85
CA GLY A 76 -4.13 -1.04 0.71
C GLY A 76 -5.53 -1.55 1.04
N LEU A 77 -5.64 -2.40 2.06
CA LEU A 77 -6.91 -2.86 2.64
C LEU A 77 -7.32 -2.00 3.84
N ILE A 78 -6.34 -1.52 4.59
CA ILE A 78 -6.54 -0.62 5.73
C ILE A 78 -5.55 0.54 5.65
N ILE A 79 -5.87 1.63 6.36
CA ILE A 79 -4.91 2.66 6.75
C ILE A 79 -4.77 2.66 8.26
N VAL A 80 -3.58 2.97 8.76
CA VAL A 80 -3.30 3.17 10.19
C VAL A 80 -2.76 4.58 10.36
N TYR A 81 -3.30 5.33 11.31
CA TYR A 81 -2.99 6.74 11.51
C TYR A 81 -2.97 7.09 12.99
N LYS A 82 -2.31 8.22 13.31
CA LYS A 82 -2.33 8.79 14.66
C LYS A 82 -3.27 9.99 14.70
N ALA A 83 -4.09 10.07 15.73
CA ALA A 83 -4.96 11.20 15.98
C ALA A 83 -5.24 11.32 17.48
N LYS A 84 -5.34 12.55 18.01
CA LYS A 84 -5.60 12.81 19.45
C LYS A 84 -4.66 12.05 20.42
N GLY A 85 -3.44 11.72 19.99
CA GLY A 85 -2.46 10.99 20.81
C GLY A 85 -2.51 9.46 20.69
N ASP A 86 -3.57 8.91 20.09
CA ASP A 86 -3.77 7.47 19.92
C ASP A 86 -3.57 7.01 18.47
N ILE A 87 -3.45 5.68 18.31
CA ILE A 87 -3.36 5.04 17.00
C ILE A 87 -4.72 4.45 16.65
N PHE A 88 -5.19 4.75 15.45
CA PHE A 88 -6.45 4.24 14.90
C PHE A 88 -6.20 3.57 13.55
N LEU A 89 -7.17 2.77 13.13
CA LEU A 89 -7.21 2.19 11.80
C LEU A 89 -8.55 2.49 11.13
N GLU A 90 -8.55 2.53 9.80
CA GLU A 90 -9.75 2.64 8.97
C GLU A 90 -9.68 1.63 7.83
N LEU A 91 -10.80 0.97 7.56
CA LEU A 91 -10.91 0.00 6.47
C LEU A 91 -11.23 0.71 5.15
N ILE A 92 -10.36 0.52 4.16
CA ILE A 92 -10.51 1.16 2.85
C ILE A 92 -11.72 0.55 2.12
N ASP A 93 -12.51 1.38 1.46
CA ASP A 93 -13.72 0.96 0.72
C ASP A 93 -14.82 0.34 1.62
N PHE A 94 -14.80 0.59 2.93
CA PHE A 94 -15.79 0.08 3.89
C PHE A 94 -17.24 0.36 3.46
N HIS A 95 -17.54 1.62 3.15
CA HIS A 95 -18.87 2.08 2.69
C HIS A 95 -19.32 1.47 1.36
N LYS A 96 -18.40 0.95 0.53
CA LYS A 96 -18.76 0.20 -0.70
C LYS A 96 -19.24 -1.22 -0.37
N HIS A 97 -18.77 -1.77 0.74
CA HIS A 97 -18.99 -3.16 1.10
C HIS A 97 -20.00 -3.35 2.23
N GLN A 98 -20.32 -2.32 3.01
CA GLN A 98 -21.35 -2.37 4.04
C GLN A 98 -22.58 -1.54 3.66
N TYR A 99 -23.75 -1.99 4.11
CA TYR A 99 -24.98 -1.20 4.07
C TYR A 99 -25.27 -0.75 5.49
N LEU A 100 -25.21 0.55 5.72
CA LEU A 100 -25.29 1.16 7.05
C LEU A 100 -26.62 1.88 7.18
N ASN A 101 -27.14 1.95 8.41
CA ASN A 101 -28.30 2.78 8.70
C ASN A 101 -27.92 3.83 9.73
N PRO A 102 -27.58 5.06 9.30
CA PRO A 102 -27.12 6.12 10.21
C PRO A 102 -28.12 6.47 11.32
N LYS A 103 -29.42 6.23 11.11
CA LYS A 103 -30.44 6.49 12.13
C LYS A 103 -30.45 5.46 13.27
N ARG A 104 -29.81 4.31 13.08
CA ARG A 104 -29.79 3.18 14.03
C ARG A 104 -28.39 2.88 14.58
N GLU A 105 -27.36 3.48 14.01
CA GLU A 105 -25.97 3.32 14.42
C GLU A 105 -25.49 4.59 15.16
N ALA A 106 -24.62 4.40 16.15
CA ALA A 106 -24.00 5.52 16.84
C ALA A 106 -23.02 6.24 15.90
N GLU A 107 -22.89 7.55 16.09
CA GLU A 107 -21.87 8.34 15.41
C GLU A 107 -20.45 7.88 15.79
N SER A 108 -19.50 8.15 14.90
CA SER A 108 -18.10 7.78 15.11
C SER A 108 -17.43 8.76 16.08
N ASP A 109 -17.07 8.28 17.27
CA ASP A 109 -16.18 9.00 18.20
C ASP A 109 -14.71 8.99 17.74
N ILE A 110 -14.37 8.09 16.81
CA ILE A 110 -13.01 7.93 16.30
C ILE A 110 -12.72 9.07 15.31
N PRO A 111 -11.65 9.86 15.54
CA PRO A 111 -11.30 10.98 14.67
C PRO A 111 -11.02 10.48 13.24
N SER A 112 -11.43 11.27 12.24
CA SER A 112 -11.12 10.93 10.85
C SER A 112 -9.61 10.89 10.62
N PRO A 113 -9.12 9.99 9.74
CA PRO A 113 -7.74 10.02 9.30
C PRO A 113 -7.43 11.40 8.73
N PRO A 114 -6.19 11.90 8.90
CA PRO A 114 -5.76 13.08 8.17
C PRO A 114 -5.99 12.80 6.68
N PRO A 115 -6.51 13.78 5.91
CA PRO A 115 -6.85 13.57 4.53
C PRO A 115 -5.65 12.96 3.81
N LEU A 116 -5.84 11.76 3.25
CA LEU A 116 -4.87 11.18 2.33
C LEU A 116 -4.63 12.26 1.28
N GLN A 117 -3.42 12.80 1.23
CA GLN A 117 -3.07 13.74 0.17
C GLN A 117 -3.22 12.95 -1.13
N LYS A 118 -4.36 13.10 -1.79
CA LYS A 118 -4.55 12.66 -3.16
C LYS A 118 -3.68 13.58 -3.99
N ILE A 119 -2.40 13.23 -4.06
CA ILE A 119 -1.44 13.98 -4.85
C ILE A 119 -1.93 13.89 -6.29
N LYS A 120 -2.36 15.03 -6.84
CA LYS A 120 -2.68 15.12 -8.26
C LYS A 120 -1.42 14.77 -9.04
N ARG A 121 -1.55 13.91 -10.05
CA ARG A 121 -0.45 13.65 -10.97
C ARG A 121 -0.03 14.98 -11.61
N ARG A 122 1.26 15.29 -11.49
CA ARG A 122 1.92 16.42 -12.14
C ARG A 122 3.21 15.96 -12.82
N CYS A 123 3.72 16.81 -13.69
CA CYS A 123 5.09 16.68 -14.19
C CYS A 123 6.09 16.83 -13.03
N LEU A 124 7.23 16.15 -13.16
CA LEU A 124 8.36 16.36 -12.27
C LEU A 124 8.88 17.78 -12.44
N THR A 125 9.32 18.39 -11.34
CA THR A 125 10.10 19.62 -11.40
C THR A 125 11.48 19.32 -11.99
N LYS A 126 12.16 20.36 -12.49
CA LYS A 126 13.53 20.24 -12.99
C LYS A 126 14.48 19.61 -11.96
N LYS A 127 14.37 20.04 -10.70
CA LYS A 127 15.16 19.50 -9.57
C LYS A 127 14.91 18.01 -9.32
N GLU A 128 13.66 17.58 -9.33
CA GLU A 128 13.30 16.16 -9.13
C GLU A 128 13.80 15.28 -10.29
N TYR A 129 13.72 15.80 -11.53
CA TYR A 129 14.20 15.14 -12.73
C TYR A 129 15.73 14.96 -12.69
N GLU A 130 16.46 16.05 -12.45
CA GLU A 130 17.93 16.06 -12.38
C GLU A 130 18.44 15.12 -11.29
N TYR A 131 17.87 15.21 -10.07
CA TYR A 131 18.23 14.34 -8.96
C TYR A 131 18.10 12.85 -9.29
N ALA A 132 16.98 12.45 -9.92
CA ALA A 132 16.74 11.05 -10.23
C ALA A 132 17.76 10.49 -11.24
N TRP A 133 18.14 11.30 -12.23
CA TRP A 133 19.12 10.91 -13.24
C TRP A 133 20.56 10.92 -12.72
N GLU A 134 20.96 11.94 -11.95
CA GLU A 134 22.28 12.01 -11.31
C GLU A 134 22.50 10.79 -10.41
N LYS A 135 21.56 10.55 -9.50
CA LYS A 135 21.62 9.39 -8.61
C LYS A 135 21.69 8.07 -9.36
N TRP A 136 21.01 7.95 -10.50
CA TRP A 136 21.08 6.74 -11.31
C TRP A 136 22.45 6.57 -12.02
N ARG A 137 23.08 7.67 -12.46
CA ARG A 137 24.43 7.67 -13.03
C ARG A 137 25.48 7.27 -11.98
N GLU A 138 25.37 7.81 -10.77
CA GLU A 138 26.23 7.42 -9.63
C GLU A 138 26.11 5.92 -9.32
N ASN A 139 24.91 5.34 -9.48
CA ASN A 139 24.66 3.91 -9.30
C ASN A 139 24.99 3.07 -10.55
N GLY A 140 25.87 3.55 -11.42
CA GLY A 140 26.44 2.78 -12.53
C GLY A 140 25.54 2.62 -13.76
N MET A 141 24.45 3.38 -13.85
CA MET A 141 23.50 3.32 -14.99
C MET A 141 22.85 1.94 -15.16
N ILE A 142 22.55 1.26 -14.05
CA ILE A 142 21.95 -0.08 -14.05
C ILE A 142 20.45 0.02 -13.75
N CYS A 143 19.62 -0.71 -14.47
CA CYS A 143 18.21 -0.86 -14.11
C CYS A 143 18.09 -1.61 -12.77
N PRO A 144 17.47 -1.04 -11.72
CA PRO A 144 17.42 -1.70 -10.41
C PRO A 144 16.55 -2.97 -10.38
N ILE A 145 15.70 -3.16 -11.39
CA ILE A 145 14.80 -4.33 -11.53
C ILE A 145 15.50 -5.44 -12.33
N CYS A 146 15.75 -5.24 -13.63
CA CYS A 146 16.33 -6.29 -14.48
C CYS A 146 17.87 -6.37 -14.47
N LYS A 147 18.56 -5.48 -13.74
CA LYS A 147 20.02 -5.43 -13.60
C LYS A 147 20.82 -5.22 -14.89
N LYS A 148 20.16 -4.96 -16.01
CA LYS A 148 20.82 -4.59 -17.26
C LYS A 148 21.36 -3.16 -17.18
N LYS A 149 22.57 -2.96 -17.71
CA LYS A 149 23.25 -1.67 -17.81
C LYS A 149 22.73 -0.90 -19.02
N GLY A 150 22.64 0.42 -18.89
CA GLY A 150 22.36 1.31 -20.02
C GLY A 150 23.62 1.59 -20.82
N GLU A 151 23.49 1.59 -22.12
CA GLU A 151 24.53 1.94 -23.09
C GLU A 151 24.10 3.20 -23.84
N PHE A 152 25.06 4.08 -24.12
CA PHE A 152 24.79 5.28 -24.89
C PHE A 152 24.79 4.95 -26.38
N VAL A 153 23.69 5.25 -27.06
CA VAL A 153 23.55 5.09 -28.49
C VAL A 153 23.28 6.46 -29.11
N ALA A 154 24.06 6.81 -30.14
CA ALA A 154 23.89 8.06 -30.87
C ALA A 154 22.43 8.24 -31.33
N ASN A 155 21.89 9.45 -31.20
CA ASN A 155 20.50 9.83 -31.54
C ASN A 155 19.38 9.16 -30.72
N LYS A 156 19.67 8.18 -29.86
CA LYS A 156 18.69 7.48 -29.01
C LYS A 156 18.90 7.71 -27.51
N GLY A 157 20.07 8.21 -27.11
CA GLY A 157 20.41 8.42 -25.71
C GLY A 157 20.79 7.11 -25.01
N ILE A 158 20.51 7.01 -23.71
CA ILE A 158 20.88 5.83 -22.91
C ILE A 158 19.76 4.78 -23.00
N VAL A 159 20.09 3.60 -23.52
CA VAL A 159 19.14 2.52 -23.80
C VAL A 159 19.70 1.16 -23.37
N ILE A 160 18.84 0.14 -23.30
CA ILE A 160 19.23 -1.27 -23.22
C ILE A 160 19.08 -1.89 -24.61
N ASP A 161 20.08 -2.67 -25.02
CA ASP A 161 20.08 -3.48 -26.24
C ASP A 161 19.60 -2.64 -27.47
N GLU A 162 20.07 -1.39 -27.63
CA GLU A 162 19.72 -0.42 -28.69
C GLU A 162 18.26 0.11 -28.81
N TYR A 163 17.31 -0.42 -28.03
CA TYR A 163 15.88 -0.13 -28.25
C TYR A 163 15.10 0.32 -27.02
N ILE A 164 15.53 -0.04 -25.81
CA ILE A 164 14.70 0.15 -24.62
C ILE A 164 15.20 1.35 -23.80
N PRO A 165 14.51 2.51 -23.82
CA PRO A 165 14.92 3.68 -23.08
C PRO A 165 14.67 3.53 -21.57
N PHE A 166 15.29 4.43 -20.80
CA PHE A 166 15.07 4.58 -19.38
C PHE A 166 14.08 5.70 -19.07
N GLN A 167 13.33 5.54 -17.97
CA GLN A 167 12.29 6.45 -17.52
C GLN A 167 12.33 6.59 -16.00
N ILE A 168 11.84 7.73 -15.49
CA ILE A 168 11.68 7.94 -14.04
C ILE A 168 10.37 7.29 -13.59
N ASP A 169 10.46 6.39 -12.60
CA ASP A 169 9.37 5.66 -11.95
C ASP A 169 9.25 6.05 -10.47
N HIS A 170 8.03 5.97 -9.96
CA HIS A 170 7.74 6.05 -8.54
C HIS A 170 7.80 4.64 -7.91
N LYS A 171 8.72 4.40 -6.97
CA LYS A 171 8.89 3.10 -6.29
C LYS A 171 7.57 2.59 -5.70
N ILE A 172 6.83 3.50 -5.07
CA ILE A 172 5.43 3.37 -4.66
C ILE A 172 4.58 4.19 -5.64
N PRO A 173 3.64 3.59 -6.38
CA PRO A 173 2.76 4.33 -7.29
C PRO A 173 1.94 5.41 -6.55
N ILE A 174 1.66 6.54 -7.22
CA ILE A 174 0.82 7.63 -6.67
C ILE A 174 -0.57 7.11 -6.24
N SER A 175 -1.15 6.20 -7.04
CA SER A 175 -2.42 5.52 -6.73
C SER A 175 -2.38 4.63 -5.48
N LYS A 176 -1.19 4.32 -4.96
CA LYS A 176 -0.95 3.58 -3.71
C LYS A 176 -0.35 4.46 -2.60
N GLY A 177 -0.50 5.79 -2.70
CA GLY A 177 0.00 6.73 -1.71
C GLY A 177 1.47 7.14 -1.89
N GLY A 178 2.07 6.82 -3.05
CA GLY A 178 3.39 7.31 -3.40
C GLY A 178 3.42 8.82 -3.63
N THR A 179 4.49 9.46 -3.19
CA THR A 179 4.73 10.90 -3.29
C THR A 179 5.82 11.21 -4.33
N TYR A 180 6.03 12.49 -4.62
CA TYR A 180 7.16 12.97 -5.44
C TYR A 180 8.45 13.14 -4.64
N ASP A 181 8.50 12.65 -3.40
CA ASP A 181 9.71 12.70 -2.59
C ASP A 181 10.87 12.04 -3.32
N LEU A 182 12.05 12.65 -3.25
CA LEU A 182 13.26 12.17 -3.94
C LEU A 182 13.60 10.71 -3.61
N SER A 183 13.23 10.25 -2.41
CA SER A 183 13.40 8.85 -1.98
C SER A 183 12.49 7.87 -2.72
N ASN A 184 11.33 8.33 -3.21
CA ASN A 184 10.35 7.54 -3.95
C ASN A 184 10.59 7.55 -5.47
N LEU A 185 11.45 8.44 -5.98
CA LEU A 185 11.82 8.48 -7.40
C LEU A 185 13.01 7.54 -7.69
N ARG A 186 13.03 6.98 -8.90
CA ARG A 186 14.16 6.21 -9.44
C ARG A 186 14.10 6.13 -10.96
N VAL A 187 15.21 5.78 -11.60
CA VAL A 187 15.25 5.48 -13.03
C VAL A 187 15.21 3.96 -13.26
N VAL A 188 14.38 3.52 -14.19
CA VAL A 188 14.19 2.12 -14.60
C VAL A 188 14.04 2.05 -16.12
N CYS A 189 14.31 0.90 -16.73
CA CYS A 189 14.01 0.74 -18.15
C CYS A 189 12.50 0.70 -18.40
N GLN A 190 12.07 1.17 -19.56
CA GLN A 190 10.66 1.25 -19.95
C GLN A 190 9.95 -0.11 -19.82
N LYS A 191 10.61 -1.21 -20.19
CA LYS A 191 10.06 -2.57 -20.06
C LYS A 191 9.72 -2.92 -18.62
N CYS A 192 10.64 -2.70 -17.68
CA CYS A 192 10.39 -2.97 -16.26
C CYS A 192 9.36 -2.01 -15.65
N ASN A 193 9.34 -0.75 -16.08
CA ASN A 193 8.32 0.21 -15.67
C ASN A 193 6.91 -0.24 -16.07
N ALA A 194 6.76 -0.66 -17.33
CA ALA A 194 5.50 -1.18 -17.86
C ALA A 194 5.05 -2.45 -17.13
N GLN A 195 5.98 -3.38 -16.86
CA GLN A 195 5.70 -4.59 -16.07
C GLN A 195 5.27 -4.29 -14.65
N LYS A 196 5.85 -3.27 -13.99
CA LYS A 196 5.45 -2.83 -12.65
C LYS A 196 4.01 -2.30 -12.66
N GLY A 197 3.68 -1.41 -13.58
CA GLY A 197 2.38 -0.75 -13.62
C GLY A 197 2.01 -0.13 -12.25
N ASN A 198 0.89 -0.57 -11.68
CA ASN A 198 0.41 -0.13 -10.36
C ASN A 198 0.84 -1.06 -9.20
N MET A 199 1.76 -1.99 -9.42
CA MET A 199 2.30 -2.85 -8.36
C MET A 199 3.36 -2.11 -7.54
N LEU A 200 3.58 -2.56 -6.31
CA LEU A 200 4.72 -2.09 -5.53
C LEU A 200 6.00 -2.72 -6.11
N THR A 201 7.07 -1.96 -6.14
CA THR A 201 8.38 -2.44 -6.59
C THR A 201 8.80 -3.77 -5.94
N LEU A 202 8.55 -3.91 -4.64
CA LEU A 202 8.89 -5.10 -3.87
C LEU A 202 8.11 -6.34 -4.33
N GLU A 203 6.89 -6.16 -4.84
CA GLU A 203 6.07 -7.27 -5.37
C GLU A 203 6.65 -7.78 -6.69
N LEU A 204 7.17 -6.88 -7.54
CA LEU A 204 7.74 -7.26 -8.84
C LEU A 204 9.07 -8.02 -8.68
N ILE A 205 9.95 -7.57 -7.78
CA ILE A 205 11.25 -8.24 -7.51
C ILE A 205 11.05 -9.65 -6.96
N GLN A 206 9.95 -9.90 -6.24
CA GLN A 206 9.61 -11.24 -5.72
C GLN A 206 8.97 -12.16 -6.77
N SER A 207 8.57 -11.62 -7.93
CA SER A 207 7.89 -12.36 -9.01
C SER A 207 8.77 -12.70 -10.20
N THR A 208 9.96 -12.09 -10.28
CA THR A 208 11.00 -12.48 -11.24
C THR A 208 11.71 -13.74 -10.71
N PRO A 209 11.81 -14.81 -11.52
CA PRO A 209 12.46 -16.06 -11.12
C PRO A 209 13.95 -15.87 -10.79
#